data_AF-A0A167PJX8-F1
#
_entry.id   AF-A0A167PJX8-F1
#
_cell.length_a   1.000
_cell.length_b   1.000
_cell.length_c   1.000
_cell.angle_alpha   90.00
_cell.angle_beta   90.00
_cell.angle_gamma   90.00
#
_symmetry.space_group_name_H-M   'P 1'
#
loop_
_entity.id
_entity.type
_entity.pdbx_description
1 polymer ?
#
loop_
_entity_poly.entity_id
_entity_poly.type
_entity_poly.pdbx_seq_one_letter_code
_entity_poly.pdbx_strand_id
1 'polypeptide(L)'
;MSMQFLYEDGKGHVVDEHGVEPMDLVVDKELFAIETISSRTQFLMNQPPERYSNPVMHPVSDDRNNDVDMELFNKRRYTVYSDDEKMRFFHLFFSKCLSASAAARQLGIHIRAAQRWVKRYYEDPESIFEKKKKSGRRRILGEEHKQFILRCIDENPSAVLTEVILMFLVVLFITS
;
A
#
# COMPACT_ATOMS: atom_id res chain seq x y z
N MET A 1 -29.46 -10.63 16.39
CA MET A 1 -28.56 -11.00 17.50
C MET A 1 -27.99 -9.71 18.05
N SER A 2 -28.29 -9.35 19.29
CA SER A 2 -27.66 -8.25 20.01
C SER A 2 -26.30 -8.72 20.53
N MET A 3 -25.23 -7.96 20.26
CA MET A 3 -23.93 -8.22 20.86
C MET A 3 -23.89 -7.53 22.24
N GLN A 4 -23.59 -8.29 23.29
CA GLN A 4 -23.33 -7.78 24.63
C GLN A 4 -21.84 -7.91 24.93
N PHE A 5 -21.27 -6.87 25.53
CA PHE A 5 -19.87 -6.85 25.97
C PHE A 5 -19.80 -7.13 27.46
N LEU A 6 -18.89 -8.02 27.85
CA LEU A 6 -18.63 -8.37 29.24
C LEU A 6 -17.25 -7.84 29.65
N TYR A 7 -17.13 -7.31 30.86
CA TYR A 7 -15.87 -6.81 31.41
C TYR A 7 -15.75 -7.16 32.90
N GLU A 8 -14.53 -7.14 33.43
CA GLU A 8 -14.25 -7.42 34.83
C GLU A 8 -14.43 -6.15 35.69
N ASP A 9 -15.21 -6.24 36.77
CA ASP A 9 -15.60 -5.11 37.63
C ASP A 9 -14.52 -4.66 38.64
N GLY A 10 -13.33 -5.27 38.59
CA GLY A 10 -12.21 -5.01 39.51
C GLY A 10 -12.36 -5.68 40.89
N LYS A 11 -13.47 -6.38 41.16
CA LYS A 11 -13.66 -7.25 42.33
C LYS A 11 -13.56 -8.74 41.95
N GLY A 12 -13.22 -9.02 40.69
CA GLY A 12 -13.11 -10.36 40.15
C GLY A 12 -14.41 -10.92 39.56
N HIS A 13 -15.48 -10.12 39.46
CA HIS A 13 -16.72 -10.53 38.79
C HIS A 13 -16.73 -10.03 37.35
N VAL A 14 -17.21 -10.88 36.45
CA VAL A 14 -17.46 -10.50 35.05
C VAL A 14 -18.89 -10.01 34.95
N VAL A 15 -19.11 -8.80 34.42
CA VAL A 15 -20.43 -8.18 34.30
C VAL A 15 -20.65 -7.59 32.92
N ASP A 16 -21.91 -7.41 32.53
CA ASP A 16 -22.29 -6.72 31.31
C ASP A 16 -22.28 -5.18 31.44
N GLU A 17 -22.64 -4.47 30.38
CA GLU A 17 -22.72 -3.00 30.34
C GLU A 17 -23.67 -2.38 31.38
N HIS A 18 -24.58 -3.18 31.96
CA HIS A 18 -25.52 -2.78 33.00
C HIS A 18 -25.07 -3.25 34.40
N GLY A 19 -23.88 -3.87 34.52
CA GLY A 19 -23.34 -4.39 35.78
C GLY A 19 -23.98 -5.70 36.22
N VAL A 20 -24.65 -6.42 35.31
CA VAL A 20 -25.29 -7.70 35.59
C VAL A 20 -24.31 -8.83 35.29
N GLU A 21 -24.15 -9.75 36.25
CA GLU A 21 -23.34 -10.94 36.07
C GLU A 21 -23.99 -11.87 35.02
N PRO A 22 -23.24 -12.37 34.03
CA PRO A 22 -23.79 -13.23 33.00
C PRO A 22 -24.24 -14.57 33.62
N MET A 23 -25.33 -15.13 33.09
CA MET A 23 -25.74 -16.47 33.49
C MET A 23 -24.69 -17.49 33.06
N ASP A 24 -24.34 -18.41 33.98
CA ASP A 24 -23.53 -19.58 33.65
C ASP A 24 -24.23 -20.42 32.58
N LEU A 25 -23.59 -20.54 31.41
CA LEU A 25 -24.11 -21.35 30.32
C LEU A 25 -23.81 -22.83 30.62
N VAL A 26 -24.75 -23.49 31.28
CA VAL A 26 -24.72 -24.95 31.43
C VAL A 26 -25.11 -25.58 30.10
N VAL A 27 -24.12 -25.80 29.23
CA VAL A 27 -24.31 -26.55 27.98
C VAL A 27 -24.37 -28.04 28.31
N ASP A 28 -25.54 -28.64 28.09
CA ASP A 28 -25.71 -30.08 28.16
C ASP A 28 -24.92 -30.74 27.01
N LYS A 29 -23.82 -31.40 27.39
CA LYS A 29 -22.90 -32.07 26.46
C LYS A 29 -23.55 -33.27 25.76
N GLU A 30 -24.62 -33.84 26.29
CA GLU A 30 -25.35 -34.96 25.66
C GLU A 30 -26.33 -34.46 24.59
N LEU A 31 -26.99 -33.31 24.81
CA LEU A 31 -27.88 -32.68 23.83
C LEU A 31 -27.14 -31.99 22.68
N PHE A 32 -25.93 -31.45 22.94
CA PHE A 32 -25.10 -30.75 21.94
C PHE A 32 -23.72 -31.40 21.79
N ALA A 33 -23.68 -32.73 21.64
CA ALA A 33 -22.45 -33.45 21.39
C ALA A 33 -21.80 -32.96 20.09
N ILE A 34 -20.63 -32.32 20.19
CA ILE A 34 -19.85 -31.88 19.03
C ILE A 34 -19.05 -33.08 18.52
N GLU A 35 -19.28 -33.46 17.26
CA GLU A 35 -18.51 -34.50 16.58
C GLU A 35 -17.41 -33.88 15.71
N THR A 36 -16.23 -34.50 15.70
CA THR A 36 -15.13 -34.07 14.83
C THR A 36 -15.34 -34.62 13.42
N ILE A 37 -15.71 -33.76 12.48
CA ILE A 37 -16.12 -34.17 11.12
C ILE A 37 -14.91 -34.53 10.22
N SER A 38 -13.75 -33.89 10.42
CA SER A 38 -12.52 -34.17 9.64
C SER A 38 -11.29 -33.73 10.41
N SER A 39 -10.22 -34.52 10.33
CA SER A 39 -8.91 -34.08 10.78
C SER A 39 -8.23 -33.17 9.75
N ARG A 40 -7.23 -32.40 10.20
CA ARG A 40 -6.42 -31.56 9.32
C ARG A 40 -5.72 -32.34 8.20
N THR A 41 -5.31 -33.58 8.48
CA THR A 41 -4.65 -34.43 7.48
C THR A 41 -5.63 -34.93 6.42
N GLN A 42 -6.84 -35.33 6.83
CA GLN A 42 -7.91 -35.73 5.90
C GLN A 42 -8.30 -34.58 4.95
N PHE A 43 -8.37 -33.35 5.47
CA PHE A 43 -8.65 -32.17 4.66
C PHE A 43 -7.59 -31.94 3.57
N LEU A 44 -6.30 -32.07 3.92
CA LEU A 44 -5.19 -31.88 2.97
C LEU A 44 -5.14 -32.98 1.91
N MET A 45 -5.46 -34.23 2.26
CA MET A 45 -5.51 -35.35 1.32
C MET A 45 -6.66 -35.24 0.32
N ASN A 46 -7.78 -34.65 0.75
CA ASN A 46 -8.96 -34.45 -0.09
C ASN A 46 -8.92 -33.13 -0.87
N GLN A 47 -7.85 -32.33 -0.76
CA GLN A 47 -7.69 -31.12 -1.53
C GLN A 47 -7.46 -31.50 -3.00
N PRO A 48 -8.35 -31.12 -3.94
CA PRO A 48 -8.16 -31.46 -5.34
C PRO A 48 -6.87 -30.82 -5.85
N PRO A 49 -6.06 -31.52 -6.67
CA PRO A 49 -4.85 -30.95 -7.24
C PRO A 49 -5.22 -29.69 -8.01
N GLU A 50 -4.60 -28.56 -7.67
CA GLU A 50 -4.77 -27.32 -8.42
C GLU A 50 -4.42 -27.59 -9.88
N ARG A 51 -5.41 -27.50 -10.76
CA ARG A 51 -5.20 -27.64 -12.20
C ARG A 51 -4.24 -26.54 -12.64
N TYR A 52 -2.99 -26.90 -12.85
CA TYR A 52 -2.06 -26.10 -13.64
C TYR A 52 -2.70 -25.89 -15.01
N SER A 53 -3.26 -24.70 -15.22
CA SER A 53 -3.70 -24.28 -16.54
C SER A 53 -2.44 -23.91 -17.31
N ASN A 54 -1.94 -24.83 -18.11
CA ASN A 54 -0.90 -24.54 -19.10
C ASN A 54 -1.42 -23.41 -20.01
N PRO A 55 -0.68 -22.31 -20.23
CA PRO A 55 -1.09 -21.31 -21.19
C PRO A 55 -0.93 -21.88 -22.60
N VAL A 56 -2.04 -22.05 -23.30
CA VAL A 56 -2.08 -22.38 -24.73
C VAL A 56 -1.50 -21.20 -25.51
N MET A 57 -0.35 -21.41 -26.14
CA MET A 57 0.25 -20.49 -27.10
C MET A 57 -0.57 -20.55 -28.40
N HIS A 58 -1.25 -19.45 -28.75
CA HIS A 58 -1.77 -19.26 -30.11
C HIS A 58 -0.73 -18.50 -30.95
N PRO A 59 -0.38 -18.97 -32.16
CA PRO A 59 0.40 -18.16 -33.09
C PRO A 59 -0.56 -17.22 -33.83
N VAL A 60 -0.27 -15.93 -33.83
CA VAL A 60 -0.84 -15.01 -34.83
C VAL A 60 0.31 -14.26 -35.49
N SER A 61 0.21 -14.25 -36.80
CA SER A 61 1.18 -13.97 -37.83
C SER A 61 1.67 -12.52 -37.89
N ASP A 62 2.92 -12.44 -38.33
CA ASP A 62 3.66 -11.32 -38.91
C ASP A 62 2.84 -10.48 -39.91
N ASP A 63 2.87 -9.15 -39.74
CA ASP A 63 2.88 -8.22 -40.88
C ASP A 63 3.69 -6.95 -40.54
N ARG A 64 4.94 -6.97 -40.98
CA ARG A 64 5.74 -5.88 -41.58
C ARG A 64 5.82 -4.52 -40.88
N ASN A 65 7.00 -4.33 -40.31
CA ASN A 65 7.98 -3.30 -40.66
C ASN A 65 7.52 -1.83 -40.74
N ASN A 66 7.94 -1.04 -39.76
CA ASN A 66 8.43 0.33 -39.97
C ASN A 66 9.63 0.55 -39.03
N ASP A 67 10.82 0.65 -39.63
CA ASP A 67 12.02 1.23 -39.02
C ASP A 67 11.69 2.63 -38.48
N VAL A 68 11.54 2.76 -37.17
CA VAL A 68 11.73 4.05 -36.47
C VAL A 68 12.32 3.78 -35.09
N ASP A 69 13.59 4.18 -35.00
CA ASP A 69 14.28 4.68 -33.81
C ASP A 69 14.73 3.67 -32.74
N MET A 70 16.01 3.34 -32.84
CA MET A 70 16.82 2.65 -31.84
C MET A 70 17.11 3.61 -30.68
N GLU A 71 16.13 3.94 -29.83
CA GLU A 71 16.40 4.68 -28.60
C GLU A 71 15.34 4.42 -27.51
N LEU A 72 15.77 4.17 -26.26
CA LEU A 72 14.98 4.17 -25.00
C LEU A 72 14.48 2.85 -24.35
N PHE A 73 15.03 1.67 -24.65
CA PHE A 73 14.61 0.45 -23.90
C PHE A 73 15.26 0.22 -22.52
N ASN A 74 16.12 1.12 -22.02
CA ASN A 74 16.79 0.97 -20.71
C ASN A 74 16.20 1.78 -19.55
N LYS A 75 14.96 2.27 -19.65
CA LYS A 75 14.24 2.81 -18.50
C LYS A 75 13.51 1.67 -17.81
N ARG A 76 13.96 1.26 -16.61
CA ARG A 76 13.29 0.24 -15.79
C ARG A 76 11.79 0.52 -15.77
N ARG A 77 10.98 -0.33 -16.40
CA ARG A 77 9.53 -0.21 -16.40
C ARG A 77 9.07 -0.40 -14.95
N TYR A 78 8.68 0.68 -14.30
CA TYR A 78 8.09 0.61 -12.96
C TYR A 78 6.69 0.02 -13.09
N THR A 79 6.45 -1.13 -12.45
CA THR A 79 5.10 -1.67 -12.31
C THR A 79 4.34 -0.80 -11.30
N VAL A 80 3.28 -0.16 -11.79
CA VAL A 80 2.35 0.62 -10.97
C VAL A 80 1.10 -0.23 -10.80
N TYR A 81 0.69 -0.46 -9.55
CA TYR A 81 -0.55 -1.16 -9.23
C TYR A 81 -1.65 -0.15 -8.92
N SER A 82 -2.82 -0.39 -9.47
CA SER A 82 -4.06 0.31 -9.18
C SER A 82 -4.53 0.06 -7.75
N ASP A 83 -5.41 0.94 -7.25
CA ASP A 83 -6.02 0.76 -5.93
C ASP A 83 -6.98 -0.45 -5.92
N ASP A 84 -7.57 -0.79 -7.07
CA ASP A 84 -8.38 -2.01 -7.25
C ASP A 84 -7.54 -3.29 -7.08
N GLU A 85 -6.32 -3.34 -7.63
CA GLU A 85 -5.41 -4.47 -7.44
C GLU A 85 -5.00 -4.63 -5.98
N LYS A 86 -4.75 -3.51 -5.27
CA LYS A 86 -4.50 -3.54 -3.82
C LYS A 86 -5.72 -4.02 -3.05
N MET A 87 -6.93 -3.57 -3.42
CA MET A 87 -8.16 -3.98 -2.76
C MET A 87 -8.40 -5.49 -2.93
N ARG A 88 -8.26 -6.01 -4.16
CA ARG A 88 -8.35 -7.46 -4.44
C ARG A 88 -7.31 -8.25 -3.66
N PHE A 89 -6.09 -7.72 -3.52
CA PHE A 89 -5.05 -8.33 -2.70
C PHE A 89 -5.46 -8.41 -1.23
N PHE A 90 -5.93 -7.31 -0.62
CA PHE A 90 -6.33 -7.32 0.78
C PHE A 90 -7.58 -8.15 1.05
N HIS A 91 -8.52 -8.23 0.10
CA HIS A 91 -9.63 -9.17 0.17
C HIS A 91 -9.13 -10.63 0.23
N LEU A 92 -8.18 -11.01 -0.62
CA LEU A 92 -7.59 -12.35 -0.55
C LEU A 92 -6.80 -12.59 0.76
N PHE A 93 -6.07 -11.57 1.22
CA PHE A 93 -5.25 -11.65 2.42
C PHE A 93 -6.10 -11.82 3.69
N PHE A 94 -7.16 -11.02 3.87
CA PHE A 94 -8.01 -11.07 5.06
C PHE A 94 -9.16 -12.06 4.94
N SER A 95 -9.96 -11.97 3.87
CA SER A 95 -11.19 -12.77 3.75
C SER A 95 -10.93 -14.24 3.48
N LYS A 96 -9.80 -14.58 2.82
CA LYS A 96 -9.40 -15.97 2.56
C LYS A 96 -8.20 -16.43 3.39
N CYS A 97 -7.74 -15.62 4.35
CA CYS A 97 -6.59 -15.90 5.22
C CYS A 97 -5.33 -16.37 4.47
N LEU A 98 -5.12 -15.87 3.24
CA LEU A 98 -3.97 -16.24 2.43
C LEU A 98 -2.71 -15.53 2.92
N SER A 99 -1.56 -16.19 2.79
CA SER A 99 -0.28 -15.51 2.99
C SER A 99 -0.08 -14.43 1.91
N ALA A 100 0.73 -13.41 2.23
CA ALA A 100 1.03 -12.33 1.29
C ALA A 100 1.60 -12.85 -0.03
N SER A 101 2.41 -13.92 0.01
CA SER A 101 2.98 -14.54 -1.18
C SER A 101 1.96 -15.34 -1.98
N ALA A 102 1.05 -16.07 -1.32
CA ALA A 102 0.00 -16.83 -1.99
C ALA A 102 -0.98 -15.89 -2.70
N ALA A 103 -1.47 -14.85 -2.02
CA ALA A 103 -2.35 -13.83 -2.62
C ALA A 103 -1.66 -13.08 -3.78
N ALA A 104 -0.37 -12.77 -3.64
CA ALA A 104 0.40 -12.13 -4.70
C ALA A 104 0.51 -13.02 -5.96
N ARG A 105 0.83 -14.31 -5.80
CA ARG A 105 0.90 -15.27 -6.92
C ARG A 105 -0.45 -15.40 -7.62
N GLN A 106 -1.55 -15.49 -6.86
CA GLN A 106 -2.89 -15.59 -7.43
C GLN A 106 -3.29 -14.36 -8.26
N LEU A 107 -2.80 -13.17 -7.89
CA LEU A 107 -3.12 -11.92 -8.57
C LEU A 107 -2.07 -11.48 -9.60
N GLY A 108 -0.99 -12.24 -9.78
CA GLY A 108 0.14 -11.83 -10.64
C GLY A 108 0.90 -10.60 -10.10
N ILE A 109 0.78 -10.31 -8.81
CA ILE A 109 1.45 -9.19 -8.15
C ILE A 109 2.85 -9.64 -7.72
N HIS A 110 3.84 -8.75 -7.86
CA HIS A 110 5.18 -9.03 -7.39
C HIS A 110 5.20 -9.23 -5.87
N ILE A 111 5.67 -10.39 -5.40
CA ILE A 111 5.61 -10.80 -3.97
C ILE A 111 6.21 -9.74 -3.03
N ARG A 112 7.35 -9.11 -3.39
CA ARG A 112 7.93 -8.05 -2.55
C ARG A 112 7.04 -6.80 -2.44
N ALA A 113 6.23 -6.50 -3.46
CA ALA A 113 5.31 -5.37 -3.39
C ALA A 113 4.17 -5.68 -2.43
N ALA A 114 3.57 -6.87 -2.54
CA ALA A 114 2.54 -7.36 -1.62
C ALA A 114 3.03 -7.39 -0.16
N GLN A 115 4.21 -7.94 0.10
CA GLN A 115 4.79 -7.94 1.45
C GLN A 115 5.00 -6.52 2.00
N ARG A 116 5.43 -5.58 1.15
CA ARG A 116 5.56 -4.17 1.54
C ARG A 116 4.22 -3.53 1.86
N TRP A 117 3.15 -3.87 1.13
CA TRP A 117 1.80 -3.39 1.44
C TRP A 117 1.32 -3.93 2.78
N VAL A 118 1.50 -5.22 3.05
CA VAL A 118 1.13 -5.81 4.36
C VAL A 118 1.89 -5.14 5.49
N LYS A 119 3.20 -4.93 5.34
CA LYS A 119 3.99 -4.20 6.35
C LYS A 119 3.43 -2.80 6.59
N ARG A 120 3.16 -2.04 5.52
CA ARG A 120 2.57 -0.70 5.64
C ARG A 120 1.18 -0.70 6.26
N TYR A 121 0.38 -1.72 5.98
CA TYR A 121 -0.96 -1.85 6.55
C TYR A 121 -0.93 -1.86 8.07
N TYR A 122 0.00 -2.62 8.65
CA TYR A 122 0.16 -2.69 10.10
C TYR A 122 0.82 -1.44 10.71
N GLU A 123 1.56 -0.66 9.92
CA GLU A 123 2.13 0.62 10.35
C GLU A 123 1.07 1.73 10.32
N ASP A 124 0.35 1.85 9.21
CA ASP A 124 -0.63 2.89 8.92
C ASP A 124 -1.56 2.42 7.77
N PRO A 125 -2.77 1.91 8.07
CA PRO A 125 -3.66 1.35 7.08
C PRO A 125 -4.25 2.40 6.13
N GLU A 126 -4.42 3.66 6.56
CA GLU A 126 -4.93 4.74 5.71
C GLU A 126 -3.91 5.09 4.62
N SER A 127 -2.61 5.03 4.93
CA SER A 127 -1.53 5.36 4.00
C SER A 127 -1.41 4.48 2.75
N ILE A 128 -2.05 3.31 2.70
CA ILE A 128 -1.95 2.37 1.58
C ILE A 128 -2.57 2.91 0.29
N PHE A 129 -3.69 3.62 0.44
CA PHE A 129 -4.44 4.20 -0.66
C PHE A 129 -4.11 5.68 -0.87
N GLU A 130 -3.49 6.31 0.12
CA GLU A 130 -3.03 7.68 -0.02
C GLU A 130 -1.91 7.81 -1.06
N LYS A 131 -2.23 8.52 -2.13
CA LYS A 131 -1.24 9.01 -3.08
C LYS A 131 -0.57 10.23 -2.45
N LYS A 132 0.50 10.00 -1.68
CA LYS A 132 1.31 11.11 -1.12
C LYS A 132 1.69 12.05 -2.26
N LYS A 133 1.23 13.30 -2.18
CA LYS A 133 1.68 14.36 -3.09
C LYS A 133 3.19 14.43 -2.93
N LYS A 134 3.93 14.14 -3.99
CA LYS A 134 5.38 14.33 -3.98
C LYS A 134 5.61 15.83 -3.87
N SER A 135 5.89 16.31 -2.67
CA SER A 135 6.56 17.60 -2.55
C SER A 135 7.90 17.43 -3.24
N GLY A 136 8.11 18.22 -4.30
CA GLY A 136 9.40 18.25 -4.97
C GLY A 136 10.49 18.64 -3.99
N ARG A 137 11.75 18.54 -4.42
CA ARG A 137 12.87 19.10 -3.66
C ARG A 137 12.54 20.56 -3.32
N ARG A 138 12.77 20.97 -2.07
CA ARG A 138 12.60 22.38 -1.68
C ARG A 138 13.40 23.25 -2.65
N ARG A 139 12.78 24.32 -3.15
CA ARG A 139 13.45 25.26 -4.05
C ARG A 139 14.60 25.90 -3.28
N ILE A 140 15.77 25.95 -3.90
CA ILE A 140 16.95 26.61 -3.35
C ILE A 140 16.70 28.13 -3.25
N LEU A 141 15.93 28.67 -4.20
CA LEU A 141 15.50 30.06 -4.21
C LEU A 141 14.14 30.19 -3.50
N GLY A 142 14.18 30.78 -2.31
CA GLY A 142 13.02 31.17 -1.50
C GLY A 142 12.44 32.55 -1.84
N GLU A 143 11.59 33.08 -0.97
CA GLU A 143 10.90 34.36 -1.21
C GLU A 143 11.84 35.55 -0.99
N GLU A 144 12.73 35.45 -0.02
CA GLU A 144 13.80 36.40 0.27
C GLU A 144 14.71 36.62 -0.95
N HIS A 145 15.04 35.54 -1.65
CA HIS A 145 15.84 35.55 -2.87
C HIS A 145 15.12 36.26 -4.02
N LYS A 146 13.80 36.06 -4.16
CA LYS A 146 13.00 36.78 -5.16
C LYS A 146 12.93 38.28 -4.86
N GLN A 147 12.70 38.65 -3.60
CA GLN A 147 12.64 40.05 -3.18
C GLN A 147 13.97 40.78 -3.40
N PHE A 148 15.10 40.08 -3.24
CA PHE A 148 16.41 40.62 -3.58
C PHE A 148 16.52 40.88 -5.09
N ILE A 149 16.20 39.89 -5.93
CA ILE A 149 16.25 40.05 -7.39
C ILE A 149 15.33 41.19 -7.86
N LEU A 150 14.12 41.29 -7.31
CA LEU A 150 13.18 42.36 -7.63
C LEU A 150 13.77 43.74 -7.28
N ARG A 151 14.35 43.91 -6.09
CA ARG A 151 15.03 45.15 -5.71
C ARG A 151 16.18 45.50 -6.63
N CYS A 152 17.01 44.54 -7.05
CA CYS A 152 18.09 44.80 -7.99
C CYS A 152 17.59 45.30 -9.34
N ILE A 153 16.46 44.78 -9.83
CA ILE A 153 15.84 45.22 -11.09
C ILE A 153 15.21 46.61 -10.92
N ASP A 154 14.55 46.87 -9.79
CA ASP A 154 13.94 48.18 -9.51
C ASP A 154 15.00 49.29 -9.34
N GLU A 155 16.13 48.98 -8.70
CA GLU A 155 17.25 49.93 -8.51
C GLU A 155 18.00 50.22 -9.81
N ASN A 156 18.13 49.23 -10.70
CA ASN A 156 18.74 49.42 -12.01
C ASN A 156 17.97 48.64 -13.09
N PRO A 157 16.96 49.24 -13.73
CA PRO A 157 16.14 48.56 -14.74
C PRO A 157 16.92 48.24 -16.03
N SER A 158 18.12 48.80 -16.21
CA SER A 158 19.02 48.47 -17.32
C SER A 158 20.01 47.35 -16.99
N ALA A 159 19.99 46.82 -15.77
CA ALA A 159 20.89 45.75 -15.33
C ALA A 159 20.71 44.50 -16.20
N VAL A 160 21.83 43.95 -16.65
CA VAL A 160 21.84 42.74 -17.48
C VAL A 160 21.78 41.51 -16.56
N LEU A 161 21.17 40.42 -17.04
CA LEU A 161 20.97 39.20 -16.23
C LEU A 161 22.25 38.70 -15.53
N THR A 162 23.41 38.84 -16.18
CA THR A 162 24.71 38.47 -15.61
C THR A 162 25.09 39.28 -14.38
N GLU A 163 24.80 40.58 -14.36
CA GLU A 163 25.08 41.46 -13.23
C GLU A 163 24.18 41.11 -12.04
N VAL A 164 22.89 40.89 -12.30
CA VAL A 164 21.92 40.47 -11.29
C VAL A 164 22.32 39.11 -10.69
N ILE A 165 22.75 38.15 -11.51
CA ILE A 165 23.23 36.84 -11.05
C ILE A 165 24.51 36.98 -10.21
N LEU A 166 25.46 37.82 -10.62
CA LEU A 166 26.70 38.04 -9.85
C LEU A 166 26.40 38.65 -8.48
N MET A 167 25.56 39.69 -8.42
CA MET A 167 25.14 40.29 -7.15
C MET A 167 24.39 39.28 -6.28
N PHE A 168 23.52 38.47 -6.90
CA PHE A 168 22.77 37.43 -6.21
C PHE A 168 23.66 36.32 -5.63
N LEU A 169 24.64 35.83 -6.40
CA LEU A 169 25.58 34.80 -5.95
C LEU A 169 26.44 35.29 -4.79
N VAL A 170 26.92 36.54 -4.84
CA VAL A 170 27.69 37.14 -3.74
C VAL A 170 26.88 37.12 -2.45
N VAL A 171 25.60 37.48 -2.51
CA VAL A 171 24.72 37.46 -1.33
C VAL A 171 24.43 36.03 -0.86
N LEU A 172 24.13 35.10 -1.77
CA LEU A 172 23.85 33.70 -1.44
C LEU A 172 25.00 33.01 -0.70
N PHE A 173 26.26 33.31 -1.06
CA PHE A 173 27.45 32.73 -0.42
C PHE A 173 27.87 33.42 0.88
N ILE A 174 27.40 34.64 1.15
CA ILE A 174 27.68 35.38 2.39
C ILE A 174 26.62 35.09 3.47
N THR A 175 25.38 34.78 3.08
CA THR A 175 24.27 34.57 4.01
C THR A 175 23.98 33.10 4.35
N SER A 176 24.80 32.15 3.89
CA SER A 176 24.66 30.70 4.14
C SER A 176 25.74 30.17 5.06
#